data_AF-A0A2D4KJ85-F1
#
_entry.id   AF-A0A2D4KJ85-F1
#
_cell.length_a   1.000
_cell.length_b   1.000
_cell.length_c   1.000
_cell.angle_alpha   90.00
_cell.angle_beta   90.00
_cell.angle_gamma   90.00
#
_symmetry.space_group_name_H-M   'P 1'
#
loop_
_entity.id
_entity.type
_entity.pdbx_description
1 polymer ?
#
loop_
_entity_poly.entity_id
_entity_poly.type
_entity_poly.pdbx_seq_one_letter_code
_entity_poly.pdbx_strand_id
1 'polypeptide(L)'
;VNWELSTTYFTMATLLQDYAPLSRKAQEQIEKEVSESMMKSLKYCDVELVTTRQPLCQYRAATIHHRLASMYHSCLRNQVGDEHQRKQHRILVDLHYNKAVKFFQLLKDAPCELLRVQLERVAFAEFQMTSQNSSTGKLKTLSGALDIMIHCRSVFQSIRKELDAECEQKCVDDSNNAERVPIEDLSTGTNLNKEEVLKLLSIFESRLSFLLLQFIKLLSSTKKKASGKDEENLKVNKYAYSLLLRSAANKNLTLLERTDVILNILQQLTQDNEGNNLGIQ
;
A
#
# COMPACT_ATOMS: atom_id res chain seq x y z
N VAL A 1 -1.44 -17.62 27.29
CA VAL A 1 -2.65 -18.23 26.71
C VAL A 1 -3.27 -17.37 25.61
N ASN A 2 -3.42 -16.04 25.79
CA ASN A 2 -4.04 -15.15 24.78
C ASN A 2 -3.41 -15.23 23.37
N TRP A 3 -2.07 -15.28 23.28
CA TRP A 3 -1.38 -15.41 22.00
C TRP A 3 -1.75 -16.69 21.22
N GLU A 4 -1.78 -17.84 21.89
CA GLU A 4 -2.14 -19.12 21.25
C GLU A 4 -3.59 -19.09 20.74
N LEU A 5 -4.50 -18.54 21.54
CA LEU A 5 -5.90 -18.40 21.15
C LEU A 5 -6.06 -17.44 19.96
N SER A 6 -5.30 -16.33 19.95
CA SER A 6 -5.22 -15.42 18.80
C SER A 6 -4.71 -16.15 17.55
N THR A 7 -3.67 -16.98 17.68
CA THR A 7 -3.11 -17.79 16.60
C THR A 7 -4.16 -18.78 16.07
N THR A 8 -4.87 -19.52 16.93
CA THR A 8 -5.90 -20.48 16.51
C THR A 8 -7.00 -19.80 15.69
N TYR A 9 -7.54 -18.68 16.18
CA TYR A 9 -8.57 -17.94 15.45
C TYR A 9 -8.06 -17.37 14.13
N PHE A 10 -6.81 -16.87 14.11
CA PHE A 10 -6.18 -16.37 12.90
C PHE A 10 -6.05 -17.48 11.85
N THR A 11 -5.48 -18.62 12.22
CA THR A 11 -5.29 -19.77 11.32
C THR A 11 -6.63 -20.31 10.81
N MET A 12 -7.64 -20.40 11.68
CA MET A 12 -8.97 -20.84 11.26
C MET A 12 -9.58 -19.87 10.23
N ALA A 13 -9.47 -18.56 10.48
CA ALA A 13 -9.94 -17.54 9.55
C ALA A 13 -9.15 -17.55 8.23
N THR A 14 -7.84 -17.80 8.26
CA THR A 14 -7.01 -17.86 7.06
C THR A 14 -7.37 -19.04 6.19
N LEU A 15 -7.44 -20.23 6.78
CA LEU A 15 -7.83 -21.43 6.06
C LEU A 15 -9.23 -21.33 5.47
N LEU A 16 -10.20 -20.77 6.22
CA LEU A 16 -11.56 -20.60 5.74
C LEU A 16 -11.66 -19.61 4.58
N GLN A 17 -10.86 -18.54 4.60
CA GLN A 17 -10.84 -17.52 3.54
C GLN A 17 -10.10 -18.00 2.28
N ASP A 18 -8.99 -18.72 2.44
CA ASP A 18 -8.15 -19.16 1.31
C ASP A 18 -8.68 -20.46 0.66
N TYR A 19 -9.34 -21.30 1.45
CA TYR A 19 -9.89 -22.60 1.05
C TYR A 19 -11.39 -22.70 1.36
N ALA A 20 -12.14 -21.68 0.95
CA ALA A 20 -13.57 -21.55 1.17
C ALA A 20 -14.35 -22.77 0.63
N PRO A 21 -15.13 -23.49 1.47
CA PRO A 21 -15.92 -24.64 1.04
C PRO A 21 -17.23 -24.24 0.34
N LEU A 22 -17.11 -23.56 -0.80
CA LEU A 22 -18.23 -22.99 -1.57
C LEU A 22 -19.23 -24.03 -2.09
N SER A 23 -18.85 -25.30 -2.11
CA SER A 23 -19.75 -26.42 -2.43
C SER A 23 -20.74 -26.73 -1.30
N ARG A 24 -20.49 -26.27 -0.08
CA ARG A 24 -21.27 -26.59 1.13
C ARG A 24 -21.77 -25.37 1.90
N LYS A 25 -21.16 -24.20 1.69
CA LYS A 25 -21.53 -22.94 2.36
C LYS A 25 -21.65 -21.80 1.35
N ALA A 26 -22.62 -20.93 1.57
CA ALA A 26 -22.75 -19.70 0.81
C ALA A 26 -21.58 -18.75 1.11
N GLN A 27 -21.16 -17.98 0.10
CA GLN A 27 -20.06 -17.01 0.20
C GLN A 27 -20.26 -16.03 1.37
N GLU A 28 -21.47 -15.48 1.53
CA GLU A 28 -21.79 -14.53 2.61
C GLU A 28 -21.62 -15.15 4.02
N GLN A 29 -22.00 -16.43 4.17
CA GLN A 29 -21.81 -17.14 5.44
C GLN A 29 -20.32 -17.32 5.75
N ILE A 30 -19.50 -17.63 4.72
CA ILE A 30 -18.05 -17.77 4.86
C ILE A 30 -17.43 -16.42 5.26
N GLU A 31 -17.80 -15.33 4.58
CA GLU A 31 -17.31 -13.98 4.88
C GLU A 31 -17.65 -13.55 6.31
N LYS A 32 -18.85 -13.87 6.80
CA LYS A 32 -19.25 -13.62 8.19
C LYS A 32 -18.39 -14.41 9.18
N GLU A 33 -18.22 -15.73 8.97
CA GLU A 33 -17.41 -16.59 9.84
C GLU A 33 -15.93 -16.17 9.87
N VAL A 34 -15.37 -15.75 8.71
CA VAL A 34 -14.03 -15.19 8.60
C VAL A 34 -13.91 -13.91 9.43
N SER A 35 -14.86 -12.97 9.26
CA SER A 35 -14.86 -11.69 10.00
C SER A 35 -14.93 -11.91 11.52
N GLU A 36 -15.85 -12.75 11.98
CA GLU A 36 -15.98 -13.08 13.41
C GLU A 36 -14.71 -13.71 13.99
N SER A 37 -14.09 -14.63 13.25
CA SER A 37 -12.85 -15.30 13.68
C SER A 37 -11.67 -14.33 13.72
N MET A 38 -11.55 -13.45 12.72
CA MET A 38 -10.54 -12.39 12.69
C MET A 38 -10.69 -11.40 13.84
N MET A 39 -11.91 -10.97 14.15
CA MET A 39 -12.18 -10.07 15.27
C MET A 39 -11.88 -10.74 16.61
N LYS A 40 -12.16 -12.05 16.76
CA LYS A 40 -11.73 -12.83 17.95
C LYS A 40 -10.21 -12.90 18.03
N SER A 41 -9.52 -13.11 16.91
CA SER A 41 -8.06 -13.13 16.88
C SER A 41 -7.47 -11.79 17.35
N LEU A 42 -8.01 -10.66 16.88
CA LEU A 42 -7.62 -9.31 17.34
C LEU A 42 -7.87 -9.10 18.83
N LYS A 43 -9.02 -9.57 19.36
CA LYS A 43 -9.34 -9.45 20.79
C LYS A 43 -8.29 -10.08 21.70
N TYR A 44 -7.68 -11.18 21.26
CA TYR A 44 -6.63 -11.88 22.02
C TYR A 44 -5.21 -11.49 21.59
N CYS A 45 -5.07 -10.56 20.64
CA CYS A 45 -3.80 -10.03 20.16
C CYS A 45 -3.46 -8.74 20.93
N ASP A 46 -2.50 -8.81 21.85
CA ASP A 46 -2.10 -7.66 22.66
C ASP A 46 -1.12 -6.78 21.88
N VAL A 47 -1.64 -5.70 21.28
CA VAL A 47 -0.87 -4.75 20.46
C VAL A 47 -0.34 -3.55 21.24
N GLU A 48 -0.88 -3.30 22.44
CA GLU A 48 -0.59 -2.10 23.25
C GLU A 48 0.47 -2.37 24.31
N LEU A 49 0.47 -3.58 24.90
CA LEU A 49 1.46 -3.93 25.92
C LEU A 49 2.85 -4.06 25.30
N VAL A 50 3.78 -3.23 25.76
CA VAL A 50 5.19 -3.28 25.34
C VAL A 50 5.82 -4.56 25.88
N THR A 51 5.91 -5.57 25.02
CA THR A 51 6.51 -6.87 25.29
C THR A 51 7.42 -7.27 24.13
N THR A 52 8.26 -8.28 24.32
CA THR A 52 9.07 -8.86 23.23
C THR A 52 8.23 -9.40 22.07
N ARG A 53 6.93 -9.68 22.30
CA ARG A 53 5.98 -10.16 21.29
C ARG A 53 5.20 -9.03 20.61
N GLN A 54 5.33 -7.78 21.06
CA GLN A 54 4.56 -6.66 20.52
C GLN A 54 4.70 -6.52 19.00
N PRO A 55 5.91 -6.63 18.37
CA PRO A 55 6.01 -6.57 16.92
C PRO A 55 5.23 -7.70 16.21
N LEU A 56 5.23 -8.92 16.77
CA LEU A 56 4.46 -10.05 16.22
C LEU A 56 2.95 -9.80 16.33
N CYS A 57 2.49 -9.25 17.45
CA CYS A 57 1.09 -8.87 17.65
C CYS A 57 0.66 -7.76 16.68
N GLN A 58 1.49 -6.74 16.50
CA GLN A 58 1.24 -5.64 15.57
C GLN A 58 1.22 -6.14 14.12
N TYR A 59 2.14 -7.03 13.75
CA TYR A 59 2.17 -7.64 12.42
C TYR A 59 0.90 -8.44 12.17
N ARG A 60 0.49 -9.30 13.11
CA ARG A 60 -0.76 -10.06 13.00
C ARG A 60 -1.98 -9.13 12.88
N ALA A 61 -2.03 -8.06 13.67
CA ALA A 61 -3.13 -7.10 13.59
C ALA A 61 -3.17 -6.39 12.23
N ALA A 62 -2.01 -6.02 11.69
CA ALA A 62 -1.87 -5.45 10.35
C ALA A 62 -2.40 -6.41 9.27
N THR A 63 -1.96 -7.67 9.31
CA THR A 63 -2.39 -8.72 8.38
C THR A 63 -3.89 -9.00 8.47
N ILE A 64 -4.45 -9.09 9.68
CA ILE A 64 -5.91 -9.29 9.87
C ILE A 64 -6.68 -8.13 9.23
N HIS A 65 -6.29 -6.90 9.53
CA HIS A 65 -6.96 -5.73 8.95
C HIS A 65 -6.81 -5.65 7.44
N HIS A 66 -5.64 -5.98 6.89
CA HIS A 66 -5.46 -6.08 5.45
C HIS A 66 -6.41 -7.10 4.84
N ARG A 67 -6.46 -8.33 5.36
CA ARG A 67 -7.31 -9.40 4.82
C ARG A 67 -8.81 -9.09 4.91
N LEU A 68 -9.27 -8.44 6.00
CA LEU A 68 -10.65 -7.95 6.12
C LEU A 68 -10.96 -6.89 5.07
N ALA A 69 -10.06 -5.92 4.88
CA ALA A 69 -10.26 -4.86 3.89
C ALA A 69 -10.33 -5.43 2.47
N SER A 70 -9.42 -6.33 2.09
CA SER A 70 -9.42 -6.96 0.78
C SER A 70 -10.66 -7.84 0.56
N MET A 71 -11.14 -8.52 1.60
CA MET A 71 -12.40 -9.28 1.56
C MET A 71 -13.58 -8.35 1.26
N TYR A 72 -13.80 -7.32 2.07
CA TYR A 72 -14.91 -6.38 1.86
C TYR A 72 -14.80 -5.62 0.53
N HIS A 73 -13.59 -5.34 0.07
CA HIS A 73 -13.36 -4.75 -1.26
C HIS A 73 -13.76 -5.73 -2.37
N SER A 74 -13.47 -7.02 -2.23
CA SER A 74 -13.94 -8.06 -3.14
C SER A 74 -15.46 -8.18 -3.13
N CYS A 75 -16.09 -8.15 -1.96
CA CYS A 75 -17.56 -8.15 -1.82
C CYS A 75 -18.17 -6.98 -2.60
N LEU A 76 -17.64 -5.76 -2.47
CA LEU A 76 -18.12 -4.59 -3.20
C LEU A 76 -18.03 -4.71 -4.72
N ARG A 77 -16.99 -5.37 -5.22
CA ARG A 77 -16.80 -5.57 -6.66
C ARG A 77 -17.76 -6.60 -7.24
N ASN A 78 -18.14 -7.61 -6.44
CA ASN A 78 -18.90 -8.76 -6.90
C ASN A 78 -20.40 -8.69 -6.54
N GLN A 79 -20.80 -7.95 -5.50
CA GLN A 79 -22.20 -7.85 -5.07
C GLN A 79 -22.97 -6.80 -5.87
N VAL A 80 -24.18 -7.17 -6.31
CA VAL A 80 -25.13 -6.31 -7.03
C VAL A 80 -26.40 -6.15 -6.20
N GLY A 81 -26.92 -4.92 -6.06
CA GLY A 81 -28.33 -4.68 -5.69
C GLY A 81 -28.64 -4.20 -4.27
N ASP A 82 -27.82 -4.46 -3.25
CA ASP A 82 -28.04 -3.94 -1.88
C ASP A 82 -27.17 -2.71 -1.59
N GLU A 83 -27.71 -1.51 -1.77
CA GLU A 83 -26.99 -0.26 -1.52
C GLU A 83 -26.67 -0.03 -0.03
N HIS A 84 -27.47 -0.56 0.90
CA HIS A 84 -27.19 -0.43 2.33
C HIS A 84 -25.95 -1.24 2.71
N GLN A 85 -25.91 -2.50 2.29
CA GLN A 85 -24.77 -3.39 2.50
C GLN A 85 -23.51 -2.85 1.78
N ARG A 86 -23.65 -2.33 0.55
CA ARG A 86 -22.54 -1.69 -0.16
C ARG A 86 -22.02 -0.45 0.55
N LYS A 87 -22.89 0.37 1.16
CA LYS A 87 -22.44 1.51 1.98
C LYS A 87 -21.67 1.03 3.21
N GLN A 88 -22.17 -0.01 3.89
CA GLN A 88 -21.49 -0.60 5.04
C GLN A 88 -20.11 -1.17 4.67
N HIS A 89 -20.02 -1.96 3.59
CA HIS A 89 -18.76 -2.50 3.12
C HIS A 89 -17.76 -1.40 2.75
N ARG A 90 -18.20 -0.29 2.13
CA ARG A 90 -17.31 0.86 1.86
C ARG A 90 -16.67 1.41 3.14
N ILE A 91 -17.46 1.59 4.20
CA ILE A 91 -16.96 2.04 5.50
C ILE A 91 -15.96 1.04 6.09
N LEU A 92 -16.26 -0.26 5.99
CA LEU A 92 -15.38 -1.32 6.52
C LEU A 92 -14.06 -1.44 5.76
N VAL A 93 -14.06 -1.27 4.43
CA VAL A 93 -12.84 -1.24 3.62
C VAL A 93 -11.93 -0.10 4.07
N ASP A 94 -12.46 1.12 4.16
CA ASP A 94 -11.68 2.28 4.61
C ASP A 94 -11.15 2.10 6.05
N LEU A 95 -12.02 1.64 6.96
CA LEU A 95 -11.63 1.39 8.36
C LEU A 95 -10.45 0.41 8.45
N HIS A 96 -10.56 -0.73 7.77
CA HIS A 96 -9.60 -1.80 7.88
C HIS A 96 -8.29 -1.50 7.15
N TYR A 97 -8.33 -0.93 5.93
CA TYR A 97 -7.10 -0.50 5.28
C TYR A 97 -6.36 0.57 6.10
N ASN A 98 -7.07 1.56 6.65
CA ASN A 98 -6.43 2.60 7.46
C ASN A 98 -5.77 2.01 8.73
N LYS A 99 -6.41 1.02 9.38
CA LYS A 99 -5.79 0.31 10.50
C LYS A 99 -4.58 -0.53 10.08
N ALA A 100 -4.66 -1.23 8.95
CA ALA A 100 -3.55 -2.01 8.41
C ALA A 100 -2.33 -1.12 8.13
N VAL A 101 -2.53 0.02 7.46
CA VAL A 101 -1.47 1.00 7.20
C VAL A 101 -0.83 1.48 8.50
N LYS A 102 -1.63 1.85 9.51
CA LYS A 102 -1.11 2.30 10.81
C LYS A 102 -0.22 1.25 11.46
N PHE A 103 -0.64 -0.01 11.49
CA PHE A 103 0.18 -1.07 12.08
C PHE A 103 1.43 -1.37 11.25
N PHE A 104 1.33 -1.44 9.92
CA PHE A 104 2.51 -1.64 9.07
C PHE A 104 3.50 -0.47 9.14
N GLN A 105 3.05 0.77 9.38
CA GLN A 105 3.95 1.90 9.61
C GLN A 105 4.74 1.80 10.93
N LEU A 106 4.19 1.12 11.95
CA LEU A 106 4.92 0.83 13.19
C LEU A 106 6.00 -0.24 12.97
N LEU A 107 5.79 -1.12 11.99
CA LEU A 107 6.66 -2.23 11.64
C LEU A 107 7.64 -1.77 10.55
N LYS A 108 8.81 -1.31 10.95
CA LYS A 108 9.82 -0.77 10.01
C LYS A 108 10.30 -1.80 8.98
N ASP A 109 10.15 -3.09 9.28
CA ASP A 109 10.71 -4.20 8.51
C ASP A 109 9.70 -4.85 7.54
N ALA A 110 8.56 -4.20 7.27
CA ALA A 110 7.51 -4.70 6.38
C ALA A 110 7.18 -3.72 5.21
N PRO A 111 8.18 -3.25 4.44
CA PRO A 111 7.95 -2.25 3.39
C PRO A 111 7.09 -2.79 2.24
N CYS A 112 7.23 -4.06 1.88
CA CYS A 112 6.46 -4.68 0.80
C CYS A 112 4.97 -4.79 1.16
N GLU A 113 4.65 -5.23 2.37
CA GLU A 113 3.29 -5.33 2.88
C GLU A 113 2.64 -3.96 2.95
N LEU A 114 3.34 -2.96 3.47
CA LEU A 114 2.84 -1.59 3.50
C LEU A 114 2.57 -1.06 2.09
N LEU A 115 3.49 -1.25 1.15
CA LEU A 115 3.31 -0.84 -0.25
C LEU A 115 2.10 -1.53 -0.89
N ARG A 116 1.93 -2.84 -0.66
CA ARG A 116 0.78 -3.61 -1.14
C ARG A 116 -0.54 -3.04 -0.63
N VAL A 117 -0.64 -2.78 0.67
CA VAL A 117 -1.86 -2.20 1.26
C VAL A 117 -2.17 -0.82 0.65
N GLN A 118 -1.15 0.02 0.45
CA GLN A 118 -1.35 1.33 -0.16
C GLN A 118 -1.84 1.21 -1.62
N LEU A 119 -1.29 0.28 -2.41
CA LEU A 119 -1.75 0.02 -3.78
C LEU A 119 -3.19 -0.50 -3.81
N GLU A 120 -3.60 -1.33 -2.85
CA GLU A 120 -4.98 -1.79 -2.75
C GLU A 120 -5.95 -0.67 -2.36
N ARG A 121 -5.53 0.27 -1.49
CA ARG A 121 -6.30 1.50 -1.20
C ARG A 121 -6.47 2.38 -2.44
N VAL A 122 -5.44 2.49 -3.26
CA VAL A 122 -5.51 3.21 -4.54
C VAL A 122 -6.46 2.51 -5.50
N ALA A 123 -6.42 1.18 -5.57
CA ALA A 123 -7.38 0.40 -6.36
C ALA A 123 -8.83 0.61 -5.88
N PHE A 124 -9.04 0.70 -4.57
CA PHE A 124 -10.35 1.02 -4.00
C PHE A 124 -10.81 2.44 -4.36
N ALA A 125 -9.92 3.43 -4.29
CA ALA A 125 -10.23 4.80 -4.72
C ALA A 125 -10.64 4.87 -6.20
N GLU A 126 -9.95 4.14 -7.09
CA GLU A 126 -10.30 4.06 -8.50
C GLU A 126 -11.64 3.36 -8.76
N PHE A 127 -11.94 2.30 -8.00
CA PHE A 127 -13.25 1.65 -8.05
C PHE A 127 -14.38 2.62 -7.67
N GLN A 128 -14.18 3.41 -6.60
CA GLN A 128 -15.13 4.44 -6.18
C GLN A 128 -15.29 5.54 -7.24
N MET A 129 -14.18 5.98 -7.85
CA MET A 129 -14.17 7.00 -8.90
C MET A 129 -15.01 6.59 -10.12
N THR A 130 -15.01 5.30 -10.47
CA THR A 130 -15.78 4.78 -11.61
C THR A 130 -17.29 4.94 -11.44
N SER A 131 -17.78 4.95 -10.18
CA SER A 131 -19.19 5.14 -9.86
C SER A 131 -19.61 6.62 -9.76
N GLN A 132 -18.70 7.57 -9.95
CA GLN A 132 -18.98 8.99 -9.82
C GLN A 132 -19.30 9.62 -11.19
N ASN A 133 -20.32 10.47 -11.22
CA ASN A 133 -20.73 11.16 -12.45
C ASN A 133 -20.20 12.60 -12.54
N SER A 134 -19.87 13.23 -11.41
CA SER A 134 -19.41 14.62 -11.38
C SER A 134 -17.89 14.72 -11.51
N SER A 135 -17.43 15.67 -12.33
CA SER A 135 -15.99 15.95 -12.50
C SER A 135 -15.33 16.37 -11.19
N THR A 136 -16.02 17.15 -10.35
CA THR A 136 -15.54 17.57 -9.03
C THR A 136 -15.36 16.39 -8.08
N GLY A 137 -16.30 15.43 -8.07
CA GLY A 137 -16.18 14.22 -7.25
C GLY A 137 -15.01 13.36 -7.69
N LYS A 138 -14.84 13.17 -9.01
CA LYS A 138 -13.71 12.44 -9.58
C LYS A 138 -12.39 13.09 -9.21
N LEU A 139 -12.28 14.41 -9.34
CA LEU A 139 -11.09 15.18 -8.95
C LEU A 139 -10.74 14.98 -7.47
N LYS A 140 -11.72 15.05 -6.57
CA LYS A 140 -11.48 14.83 -5.12
C LYS A 140 -10.97 13.43 -4.83
N THR A 141 -11.59 12.42 -5.43
CA THR A 141 -11.19 11.02 -5.26
C THR A 141 -9.79 10.76 -5.82
N LEU A 142 -9.50 11.35 -6.98
CA LEU A 142 -8.22 11.24 -7.65
C LEU A 142 -7.09 11.95 -6.89
N SER A 143 -7.38 13.13 -6.33
CA SER A 143 -6.46 13.83 -5.42
C SER A 143 -6.14 12.95 -4.22
N GLY A 144 -7.14 12.37 -3.56
CA GLY A 144 -6.91 11.47 -2.42
C GLY A 144 -6.12 10.21 -2.80
N ALA A 145 -6.32 9.66 -4.00
CA ALA A 145 -5.51 8.55 -4.50
C ALA A 145 -4.05 8.95 -4.75
N LEU A 146 -3.81 10.13 -5.33
CA LEU A 146 -2.47 10.68 -5.50
C LEU A 146 -1.80 10.95 -4.15
N ASP A 147 -2.54 11.46 -3.16
CA ASP A 147 -2.03 11.63 -1.80
C ASP A 147 -1.55 10.30 -1.23
N ILE A 148 -2.32 9.21 -1.37
CA ILE A 148 -1.88 7.88 -0.94
C ILE A 148 -0.57 7.47 -1.63
N MET A 149 -0.44 7.70 -2.95
CA MET A 149 0.78 7.40 -3.70
C MET A 149 1.97 8.22 -3.22
N ILE A 150 1.78 9.51 -2.91
CA ILE A 150 2.80 10.40 -2.36
C ILE A 150 3.27 9.92 -0.98
N HIS A 151 2.35 9.48 -0.12
CA HIS A 151 2.68 8.92 1.19
C HIS A 151 3.50 7.62 1.12
N CYS A 152 3.55 6.93 -0.03
CA CYS A 152 4.47 5.80 -0.23
C CYS A 152 5.95 6.20 -0.32
N ARG A 153 6.28 7.51 -0.34
CA ARG A 153 7.67 7.99 -0.36
C ARG A 153 8.50 7.40 0.78
N SER A 154 7.95 7.34 2.00
CA SER A 154 8.67 6.74 3.15
C SER A 154 8.96 5.26 2.95
N VAL A 155 8.08 4.54 2.25
CA VAL A 155 8.24 3.12 1.95
C VAL A 155 9.37 2.90 0.95
N PHE A 156 9.41 3.69 -0.12
CA PHE A 156 10.51 3.64 -1.09
C PHE A 156 11.85 4.09 -0.50
N GLN A 157 11.85 4.98 0.51
CA GLN A 157 13.06 5.32 1.25
C GLN A 157 13.59 4.12 2.05
N SER A 158 12.72 3.34 2.70
CA SER A 158 13.12 2.10 3.39
C SER A 158 13.66 1.06 2.39
N ILE A 159 12.94 0.82 1.29
CA ILE A 159 13.37 -0.10 0.22
C ILE A 159 14.74 0.30 -0.32
N ARG A 160 14.96 1.59 -0.60
CA ARG A 160 16.25 2.10 -1.08
C ARG A 160 17.37 1.80 -0.09
N LYS A 161 17.18 2.08 1.20
CA LYS A 161 18.20 1.82 2.23
C LYS A 161 18.60 0.35 2.30
N GLU A 162 17.62 -0.56 2.19
CA GLU A 162 17.88 -2.00 2.17
C GLU A 162 18.64 -2.42 0.90
N LEU A 163 18.27 -1.86 -0.27
CA LEU A 163 18.98 -2.11 -1.52
C LEU A 163 20.43 -1.58 -1.49
N ASP A 164 20.67 -0.42 -0.90
CA ASP A 164 22.00 0.17 -0.73
C ASP A 164 22.88 -0.69 0.19
N ALA A 165 22.35 -1.12 1.35
CA ALA A 165 23.06 -1.98 2.29
C ALA A 165 23.49 -3.33 1.67
N GLU A 166 22.65 -3.93 0.84
CA GLU A 166 23.00 -5.16 0.12
C GLU A 166 24.08 -4.97 -0.96
N CYS A 167 24.16 -3.78 -1.56
CA CYS A 167 25.22 -3.45 -2.52
C CYS A 167 26.57 -3.31 -1.82
N GLU A 168 26.61 -2.64 -0.67
CA GLU A 168 27.82 -2.47 0.13
C GLU A 168 28.38 -3.81 0.63
N GLN A 169 27.51 -4.72 1.09
CA GLN A 169 27.92 -6.04 1.57
C GLN A 169 28.57 -6.91 0.47
N LYS A 170 28.08 -6.82 -0.76
CA LYS A 170 28.66 -7.55 -1.91
C LYS A 170 30.06 -7.06 -2.29
N CYS A 171 30.33 -5.77 -2.16
CA CYS A 171 31.64 -5.19 -2.45
C CYS A 171 32.72 -5.61 -1.44
N VAL A 172 32.34 -5.82 -0.17
CA VAL A 172 33.27 -6.26 0.89
C VAL A 172 33.63 -7.74 0.74
N ASP A 173 32.68 -8.58 0.35
CA ASP A 173 32.90 -10.01 0.14
C ASP A 173 33.80 -10.30 -1.07
N ASP A 174 33.71 -9.52 -2.16
CA ASP A 174 34.60 -9.65 -3.32
C ASP A 174 36.05 -9.23 -3.02
N SER A 175 36.28 -8.46 -1.95
CA SER A 175 37.60 -7.97 -1.54
C SER A 175 38.34 -8.92 -0.57
N ASN A 176 37.62 -9.83 0.11
CA ASN A 176 38.14 -10.66 1.20
C ASN A 176 38.10 -12.17 0.88
N ASN A 177 38.49 -12.58 -0.33
CA ASN A 177 38.73 -14.00 -0.66
C ASN A 177 40.07 -14.52 -0.11
N ALA A 178 40.29 -14.37 1.20
CA ALA A 178 41.28 -15.13 1.96
C ALA A 178 40.71 -15.39 3.37
N GLU A 179 40.46 -16.68 3.66
CA GLU A 179 40.02 -17.26 4.95
C GLU A 179 38.61 -16.93 5.45
N ARG A 180 37.66 -17.84 5.19
CA ARG A 180 36.40 -17.93 5.95
C ARG A 180 36.48 -19.07 6.97
N VAL A 181 36.68 -18.70 8.24
CA VAL A 181 36.27 -19.51 9.41
C VAL A 181 34.75 -19.40 9.55
N PRO A 182 34.01 -20.49 9.79
CA PRO A 182 32.55 -20.41 9.95
C PRO A 182 32.23 -19.88 11.34
N ILE A 183 31.78 -18.62 11.42
CA ILE A 183 31.09 -18.09 12.60
C ILE A 183 29.61 -18.00 12.23
N GLU A 184 28.86 -19.01 12.69
CA GLU A 184 27.41 -18.97 12.83
C GLU A 184 27.02 -17.77 13.72
N ASP A 185 25.92 -17.07 13.40
CA ASP A 185 25.25 -15.99 14.18
C ASP A 185 25.41 -14.51 13.79
N LEU A 186 25.57 -14.15 12.51
CA LEU A 186 25.33 -12.76 12.04
C LEU A 186 24.43 -12.63 10.79
N SER A 187 23.52 -13.60 10.58
CA SER A 187 22.48 -13.51 9.56
C SER A 187 21.30 -12.63 10.02
N THR A 188 21.55 -11.35 10.33
CA THR A 188 20.48 -10.33 10.46
C THR A 188 20.34 -9.53 9.16
N GLY A 189 20.61 -10.17 8.02
CA GLY A 189 20.25 -9.63 6.72
C GLY A 189 18.74 -9.75 6.52
N THR A 190 18.02 -8.64 6.63
CA THR A 190 16.68 -8.50 6.08
C THR A 190 16.74 -8.90 4.61
N ASN A 191 16.35 -10.14 4.29
CA ASN A 191 16.26 -10.63 2.91
C ASN A 191 15.07 -9.92 2.23
N LEU A 192 15.29 -8.69 1.78
CA LEU A 192 14.32 -7.95 1.00
C LEU A 192 13.98 -8.79 -0.25
N ASN A 193 12.71 -9.15 -0.40
CA ASN A 193 12.27 -9.96 -1.53
C ASN A 193 12.27 -9.10 -2.82
N LYS A 194 13.40 -9.06 -3.52
CA LYS A 194 13.59 -8.24 -4.74
C LYS A 194 12.57 -8.51 -5.83
N GLU A 195 12.13 -9.76 -5.98
CA GLU A 195 11.12 -10.12 -6.97
C GLU A 195 9.77 -9.47 -6.63
N GLU A 196 9.40 -9.49 -5.36
CA GLU A 196 8.20 -8.82 -4.86
C GLU A 196 8.30 -7.31 -4.98
N VAL A 197 9.44 -6.72 -4.62
CA VAL A 197 9.69 -5.27 -4.79
C VAL A 197 9.53 -4.88 -6.25
N LEU A 198 10.13 -5.64 -7.18
CA LEU A 198 10.03 -5.38 -8.62
C LEU A 198 8.57 -5.43 -9.10
N LYS A 199 7.78 -6.42 -8.64
CA LYS A 199 6.35 -6.54 -8.96
C LYS A 199 5.57 -5.35 -8.43
N LEU A 200 5.73 -5.01 -7.15
CA LEU A 200 5.01 -3.91 -6.50
C LEU A 200 5.40 -2.55 -7.11
N LEU A 201 6.68 -2.35 -7.41
CA LEU A 201 7.17 -1.15 -8.10
C LEU A 201 6.56 -1.00 -9.49
N SER A 202 6.48 -2.10 -10.26
CA SER A 202 5.90 -2.07 -11.61
C SER A 202 4.39 -1.75 -11.56
N ILE A 203 3.68 -2.28 -10.55
CA ILE A 203 2.28 -1.91 -10.30
C ILE A 203 2.20 -0.42 -9.91
N PHE A 204 3.05 0.04 -8.99
CA PHE A 204 3.07 1.44 -8.55
C PHE A 204 3.28 2.42 -9.70
N GLU A 205 4.28 2.18 -10.56
CA GLU A 205 4.55 2.98 -11.76
C GLU A 205 3.33 3.02 -12.69
N SER A 206 2.73 1.86 -12.97
CA SER A 206 1.56 1.76 -13.84
C SER A 206 0.37 2.56 -13.29
N ARG A 207 0.08 2.43 -11.99
CA ARG A 207 -1.02 3.14 -11.33
C ARG A 207 -0.75 4.63 -11.20
N LEU A 208 0.46 5.04 -10.85
CA LEU A 208 0.82 6.46 -10.77
C LEU A 208 0.65 7.15 -12.13
N SER A 209 1.11 6.50 -13.20
CA SER A 209 0.95 6.97 -14.57
C SER A 209 -0.53 7.17 -14.93
N PHE A 210 -1.36 6.17 -14.62
CA PHE A 210 -2.80 6.25 -14.83
C PHE A 210 -3.43 7.43 -14.06
N LEU A 211 -3.16 7.55 -12.75
CA LEU A 211 -3.74 8.59 -11.92
C LEU A 211 -3.33 10.00 -12.38
N LEU A 212 -2.03 10.21 -12.65
CA LEU A 212 -1.52 11.49 -13.15
C LEU A 212 -2.18 11.86 -14.48
N LEU A 213 -2.31 10.91 -15.42
CA LEU A 213 -2.95 11.15 -16.70
C LEU A 213 -4.41 11.56 -16.55
N GLN A 214 -5.18 10.86 -15.70
CA GLN A 214 -6.58 11.22 -15.43
C GLN A 214 -6.67 12.61 -14.78
N PHE A 215 -5.74 12.94 -13.87
CA PHE A 215 -5.74 14.19 -13.13
C PHE A 215 -5.46 15.37 -14.05
N ILE A 216 -4.43 15.24 -14.89
CA ILE A 216 -4.07 16.20 -15.94
C ILE A 216 -5.24 16.43 -16.89
N LYS A 217 -5.96 15.38 -17.32
CA LYS A 217 -7.12 15.49 -18.22
C LYS A 217 -8.26 16.30 -17.58
N LEU A 218 -8.58 16.04 -16.32
CA LEU A 218 -9.64 16.74 -15.60
C LEU A 218 -9.28 18.19 -15.27
N LEU A 219 -8.03 18.47 -14.90
CA LEU A 219 -7.55 19.84 -14.70
C LEU A 219 -7.49 20.64 -16.02
N SER A 220 -7.14 19.98 -17.12
CA SER A 220 -7.05 20.65 -18.42
C SER A 220 -8.42 21.04 -18.98
N SER A 221 -9.48 20.29 -18.67
CA SER A 221 -10.84 20.60 -19.13
C SER A 221 -11.51 21.73 -18.33
N THR A 222 -11.04 22.00 -17.11
CA THR A 222 -11.56 23.05 -16.20
C THR A 222 -10.89 24.42 -16.38
N LYS A 223 -9.91 24.53 -17.29
CA LYS A 223 -9.09 25.73 -17.54
C LYS A 223 -9.82 27.05 -17.84
N LYS A 224 -11.10 27.04 -18.21
CA LYS A 224 -11.85 28.28 -18.48
C LYS A 224 -12.05 29.19 -17.23
N LYS A 225 -11.70 28.72 -16.03
CA LYS A 225 -11.74 29.48 -14.76
C LYS A 225 -10.56 29.19 -13.81
N ALA A 226 -9.41 28.74 -14.33
CA ALA A 226 -8.31 28.25 -13.50
C ALA A 226 -7.55 29.41 -12.80
N SER A 227 -7.23 29.22 -11.53
CA SER A 227 -6.34 30.11 -10.77
C SER A 227 -4.87 29.87 -11.16
N GLY A 228 -3.96 30.81 -10.87
CA GLY A 228 -2.52 30.60 -11.12
C GLY A 228 -1.95 29.34 -10.46
N LYS A 229 -2.52 28.94 -9.31
CA LYS A 229 -2.16 27.73 -8.57
C LYS A 229 -2.54 26.44 -9.32
N ASP A 230 -3.66 26.45 -10.02
CA ASP A 230 -4.10 25.29 -10.82
C ASP A 230 -3.21 25.06 -12.04
N GLU A 231 -2.63 26.13 -12.59
CA GLU A 231 -1.66 26.04 -13.68
C GLU A 231 -0.32 25.48 -13.23
N GLU A 232 0.16 25.84 -12.05
CA GLU A 232 1.38 25.32 -11.45
C GLU A 232 1.24 23.83 -11.12
N ASN A 233 0.17 23.45 -10.42
CA ASN A 233 -0.18 22.05 -10.16
C ASN A 233 -0.22 21.23 -11.46
N LEU A 234 -0.82 21.78 -12.53
CA LEU A 234 -0.86 21.11 -13.83
C LEU A 234 0.53 20.92 -14.44
N LYS A 235 1.44 21.88 -14.29
CA LYS A 235 2.83 21.78 -14.78
C LYS A 235 3.59 20.67 -14.05
N VAL A 236 3.52 20.63 -12.73
CA VAL A 236 4.21 19.61 -11.93
C VAL A 236 3.69 18.21 -12.22
N ASN A 237 2.37 18.04 -12.29
CA ASN A 237 1.78 16.75 -12.65
C ASN A 237 2.20 16.29 -14.06
N LYS A 238 2.25 17.20 -15.05
CA LYS A 238 2.75 16.88 -16.40
C LYS A 238 4.22 16.50 -16.43
N TYR A 239 5.05 17.20 -15.63
CA TYR A 239 6.47 16.89 -15.50
C TYR A 239 6.66 15.50 -14.89
N ALA A 240 6.01 15.21 -13.76
CA ALA A 240 6.02 13.92 -13.09
C ALA A 240 5.59 12.78 -14.03
N TYR A 241 4.49 12.97 -14.75
CA TYR A 241 3.99 12.00 -15.73
C TYR A 241 5.01 11.75 -16.85
N SER A 242 5.61 12.82 -17.39
CA SER A 242 6.60 12.71 -18.47
C SER A 242 7.87 11.98 -18.01
N LEU A 243 8.34 12.26 -16.80
CA LEU A 243 9.51 11.59 -16.21
C LEU A 243 9.25 10.10 -16.00
N LEU A 244 8.06 9.75 -15.48
CA LEU A 244 7.64 8.36 -15.28
C LEU A 244 7.59 7.58 -16.59
N LEU A 245 7.06 8.17 -17.67
CA LEU A 245 7.02 7.53 -18.99
C LEU A 245 8.42 7.28 -19.58
N ARG A 246 9.34 8.25 -19.44
CA ARG A 246 10.73 8.07 -19.91
C ARG A 246 11.44 6.96 -19.14
N SER A 247 11.23 6.91 -17.82
CA SER A 247 11.78 5.85 -16.97
C SER A 247 11.23 4.49 -17.37
N ALA A 248 9.91 4.37 -17.55
CA ALA A 248 9.26 3.11 -17.95
C ALA A 248 9.70 2.62 -19.35
N ALA A 249 10.06 3.54 -20.25
CA ALA A 249 10.60 3.19 -21.57
C ALA A 249 12.05 2.68 -21.51
N ASN A 250 12.81 3.05 -20.47
CA ASN A 250 14.19 2.62 -20.29
C ASN A 250 14.26 1.25 -19.58
N LYS A 251 14.36 0.18 -20.37
CA LYS A 251 14.43 -1.20 -19.87
C LYS A 251 15.75 -1.56 -19.16
N ASN A 252 16.76 -0.70 -19.24
CA ASN A 252 18.09 -0.97 -18.69
C ASN A 252 18.26 -0.49 -17.25
N LEU A 253 17.25 0.16 -16.66
CA LEU A 253 17.34 0.66 -15.29
C LEU A 253 17.33 -0.49 -14.29
N THR A 254 18.29 -0.46 -13.38
CA THR A 254 18.35 -1.32 -12.20
C THR A 254 17.18 -1.02 -11.26
N LEU A 255 16.92 -1.95 -10.33
CA LEU A 255 15.87 -1.77 -9.32
C LEU A 255 16.13 -0.52 -8.46
N LEU A 256 17.39 -0.26 -8.10
CA LEU A 256 17.78 0.90 -7.32
C LEU A 256 17.51 2.21 -8.09
N GLU A 257 17.94 2.30 -9.35
CA GLU A 257 17.71 3.47 -10.19
C GLU A 257 16.21 3.75 -10.40
N ARG A 258 15.40 2.71 -10.62
CA ARG A 258 13.94 2.88 -10.71
C ARG A 258 13.34 3.40 -9.41
N THR A 259 13.77 2.87 -8.26
CA THR A 259 13.37 3.37 -6.95
C THR A 259 13.75 4.83 -6.76
N ASP A 260 14.94 5.25 -7.19
CA ASP A 260 15.39 6.64 -7.11
C ASP A 260 14.57 7.59 -8.00
N VAL A 261 14.21 7.15 -9.21
CA VAL A 261 13.33 7.93 -10.08
C VAL A 261 11.96 8.13 -9.42
N ILE A 262 11.39 7.08 -8.82
CA ILE A 262 10.12 7.20 -8.07
C ILE A 262 10.27 8.17 -6.90
N LEU A 263 11.33 8.06 -6.10
CA LEU A 263 11.57 8.97 -4.98
C LEU A 263 11.64 10.43 -5.41
N ASN A 264 12.30 10.72 -6.53
CA ASN A 264 12.36 12.05 -7.12
C ASN A 264 10.96 12.54 -7.54
N ILE A 265 10.21 11.70 -8.27
CA ILE A 265 8.84 12.03 -8.69
C ILE A 265 7.95 12.35 -7.48
N LEU A 266 7.97 11.52 -6.43
CA LEU A 266 7.14 11.73 -5.25
C LEU A 266 7.57 12.98 -4.47
N GLN A 267 8.87 13.30 -4.44
CA GLN A 267 9.35 14.55 -3.83
C GLN A 267 8.83 15.79 -4.55
N GLN A 268 8.86 15.80 -5.89
CA GLN A 268 8.32 16.92 -6.69
C GLN A 268 6.82 17.09 -6.45
N LEU A 269 6.06 15.99 -6.38
CA LEU A 269 4.63 16.02 -6.08
C LEU A 269 4.30 16.45 -4.65
N THR A 270 5.24 16.33 -3.70
CA THR A 270 5.04 16.74 -2.29
C THR A 270 5.22 18.24 -2.09
N GLN A 271 6.19 18.86 -2.77
CA GLN A 271 6.55 20.27 -2.58
C GLN A 271 5.39 21.24 -2.90
N ASP A 272 4.47 20.85 -3.77
CA ASP A 272 3.25 21.62 -4.06
C ASP A 272 2.13 21.42 -3.02
N ASN A 273 2.10 20.26 -2.37
CA ASN A 273 1.02 19.88 -1.46
C ASN A 273 1.17 20.54 -0.07
N GLU A 274 2.39 20.87 0.35
CA GLU A 274 2.63 21.66 1.58
C GLU A 274 2.12 23.11 1.46
N GLY A 275 2.01 23.64 0.23
CA GLY A 275 1.33 24.90 -0.07
C GLY A 275 -0.21 24.85 0.06
N ASN A 276 -0.81 23.68 0.36
CA ASN A 276 -2.25 23.51 0.62
C ASN A 276 -2.61 23.45 2.12
N ASN A 277 -1.68 23.12 3.03
CA ASN A 277 -1.99 22.91 4.46
C ASN A 277 -1.81 24.14 5.36
N LEU A 278 -1.29 25.26 4.86
CA LEU A 278 -1.15 26.51 5.62
C LEU A 278 -2.42 27.41 5.59
N GLY A 279 -3.55 26.89 5.14
CA GLY A 279 -4.77 27.68 4.89
C GLY A 279 -5.97 27.37 5.78
N ILE A 280 -5.85 26.56 6.83
CA ILE A 280 -6.94 26.31 7.80
C ILE A 280 -6.34 26.18 9.20
N GLN A 281 -6.28 27.31 9.91
CA GLN A 281 -6.33 27.38 11.37
C GLN A 281 -7.67 28.01 11.76
#